data_AF-A0A7Y2TRU9-F1
#
_entry.id   AF-A0A7Y2TRU9-F1
#
_cell.length_a   1.000
_cell.length_b   1.000
_cell.length_c   1.000
_cell.angle_alpha   90.00
_cell.angle_beta   90.00
_cell.angle_gamma   90.00
#
_symmetry.space_group_name_H-M   'P 1'
#
loop_
_entity.id
_entity.type
_entity.pdbx_description
1 polymer ?
#
loop_
_entity_poly.entity_id
_entity_poly.type
_entity_poly.pdbx_seq_one_letter_code
_entity_poly.pdbx_strand_id
1 'polypeptide(L)'
;RASLAQAGEKLLDRLREVFLPALRLPLIIGIIAAIAQQATGINAVYFYAPTIFEQSGVGTNVAFAQATLIGIINIIFTVVAMVLIDRLGRRPLLMIGLAGVILSTAVAGYGFRQATYELTEPALSGLSAEVDRQALEPLIGRAFDDDLGFKRALTQALGEQGAREHGAALTQAAIDIDPALVLVGILGFVAFFAFSLGPVYWCLLSEIFPTRVRGPALAVVGLFNAGTSFLVQFIFPWELASLGNAATFFVYSGFGVVALVLLGWLLPETKGKSLEELEAVLVRDG
;
A
#
# COMPACT_ATOMS: atom_id res chain seq x y z
N ARG A 1 12.20 -31.47 27.01
CA ARG A 1 12.25 -31.87 25.58
C ARG A 1 10.96 -32.55 25.11
N ALA A 2 10.36 -33.48 25.87
CA ALA A 2 9.07 -34.09 25.51
C ALA A 2 7.88 -33.10 25.37
N SER A 3 7.81 -32.04 26.19
CA SER A 3 6.70 -31.08 26.13
C SER A 3 6.72 -30.16 24.89
N LEU A 4 7.90 -29.93 24.28
CA LEU A 4 8.02 -29.10 23.07
C LEU A 4 7.67 -29.89 21.81
N ALA A 5 8.04 -31.18 21.75
CA ALA A 5 7.66 -32.06 20.65
C ALA A 5 6.13 -32.28 20.60
N GLN A 6 5.51 -32.50 21.76
CA GLN A 6 4.06 -32.66 21.88
C GLN A 6 3.27 -31.37 21.61
N ALA A 7 3.87 -30.20 21.88
CA ALA A 7 3.30 -28.91 21.49
C ALA A 7 3.41 -28.66 19.98
N GLY A 8 4.49 -29.13 19.34
CA GLY A 8 4.70 -29.05 17.90
C GLY A 8 3.71 -29.91 17.10
N GLU A 9 3.45 -31.15 17.54
CA GLU A 9 2.41 -32.00 16.93
C GLU A 9 1.02 -31.35 17.03
N LYS A 10 0.67 -30.80 18.19
CA LYS A 10 -0.59 -30.05 18.38
C LYS A 10 -0.70 -28.81 17.49
N LEU A 11 0.41 -28.16 17.14
CA LEU A 11 0.39 -27.01 16.24
C LEU A 11 0.14 -27.46 14.79
N LEU A 12 0.79 -28.52 14.34
CA LEU A 12 0.61 -29.06 12.98
C LEU A 12 -0.82 -29.55 12.75
N ASP A 13 -1.43 -30.18 13.75
CA ASP A 13 -2.83 -30.61 13.66
C ASP A 13 -3.78 -29.42 13.59
N ARG A 14 -3.56 -28.37 14.42
CA ARG A 14 -4.36 -27.13 14.31
C ARG A 14 -4.14 -26.39 13.00
N LEU A 15 -2.94 -26.44 12.42
CA LEU A 15 -2.67 -25.89 11.09
C LEU A 15 -3.42 -26.67 10.01
N ARG A 16 -3.48 -28.00 10.10
CA ARG A 16 -4.29 -28.83 9.20
C ARG A 16 -5.78 -28.51 9.33
N GLU A 17 -6.26 -28.25 10.54
CA GLU A 17 -7.64 -27.84 10.77
C GLU A 17 -8.01 -26.57 10.01
N VAL A 18 -7.11 -25.58 9.90
CA VAL A 18 -7.34 -24.32 9.14
C VAL A 18 -7.73 -24.58 7.68
N PHE A 19 -7.20 -25.64 7.08
CA PHE A 19 -7.46 -25.97 5.67
C PHE A 19 -8.68 -26.88 5.46
N LEU A 20 -9.44 -27.19 6.52
CA LEU A 20 -10.65 -27.98 6.41
C LEU A 20 -11.72 -27.25 5.58
N PRO A 21 -12.59 -27.97 4.86
CA PRO A 21 -13.66 -27.39 4.06
C PRO A 21 -14.54 -26.41 4.82
N ALA A 22 -14.74 -26.68 6.11
CA ALA A 22 -15.54 -25.87 7.02
C ALA A 22 -14.98 -24.45 7.21
N LEU A 23 -13.65 -24.24 7.15
CA LEU A 23 -13.02 -22.93 7.35
C LEU A 23 -12.65 -22.20 6.06
N ARG A 24 -13.04 -22.75 4.89
CA ARG A 24 -12.68 -22.18 3.59
C ARG A 24 -13.15 -20.74 3.42
N LEU A 25 -14.37 -20.42 3.83
CA LEU A 25 -14.91 -19.08 3.65
C LEU A 25 -14.17 -18.03 4.51
N PRO A 26 -14.00 -18.21 5.84
CA PRO A 26 -13.14 -17.34 6.65
C PRO A 26 -11.71 -17.20 6.11
N LEU A 27 -11.12 -18.31 5.66
CA LEU A 27 -9.76 -18.32 5.12
C LEU A 27 -9.66 -17.53 3.81
N ILE A 28 -10.61 -17.71 2.89
CA ILE A 28 -10.68 -16.95 1.63
C ILE A 28 -10.85 -15.46 1.90
N ILE A 29 -11.78 -15.08 2.80
CA ILE A 29 -11.98 -13.68 3.19
C ILE A 29 -10.69 -13.09 3.76
N GLY A 30 -10.03 -13.82 4.68
CA GLY A 30 -8.78 -13.37 5.29
C GLY A 30 -7.65 -13.19 4.29
N ILE A 31 -7.49 -14.13 3.35
CA ILE A 31 -6.46 -14.06 2.30
C ILE A 31 -6.76 -12.92 1.31
N ILE A 32 -8.00 -12.75 0.86
CA ILE A 32 -8.37 -11.65 -0.05
C ILE A 32 -8.10 -10.30 0.63
N ALA A 33 -8.48 -10.15 1.90
CA ALA A 33 -8.24 -8.93 2.64
C ALA A 33 -6.74 -8.70 2.91
N ALA A 34 -5.95 -9.75 3.16
CA ALA A 34 -4.49 -9.65 3.27
C ALA A 34 -3.83 -9.18 1.98
N ILE A 35 -4.25 -9.74 0.84
CA ILE A 35 -3.78 -9.33 -0.48
C ILE A 35 -4.19 -7.88 -0.74
N ALA A 36 -5.45 -7.53 -0.49
CA ALA A 36 -5.99 -6.19 -0.69
C ALA A 36 -5.19 -5.14 0.10
N GLN A 37 -4.86 -5.41 1.36
CA GLN A 37 -4.08 -4.50 2.19
C GLN A 37 -2.76 -4.08 1.50
N GLN A 38 -2.02 -5.04 0.94
CA GLN A 38 -0.73 -4.75 0.29
C GLN A 38 -0.88 -4.29 -1.17
N ALA A 39 -1.81 -4.88 -1.93
CA ALA A 39 -2.03 -4.60 -3.34
C ALA A 39 -2.66 -3.21 -3.60
N THR A 40 -3.20 -2.54 -2.58
CA THR A 40 -3.62 -1.13 -2.68
C THR A 40 -2.46 -0.14 -2.78
N GLY A 41 -1.21 -0.59 -2.64
CA GLY A 41 -0.04 0.24 -2.93
C GLY A 41 0.50 1.03 -1.74
N ILE A 42 0.29 0.58 -0.50
CA ILE A 42 0.82 1.26 0.71
C ILE A 42 2.32 1.53 0.63
N ASN A 43 3.09 0.58 0.10
CA ASN A 43 4.53 0.71 -0.08
C ASN A 43 4.88 1.83 -1.09
N ALA A 44 4.10 1.95 -2.17
CA ALA A 44 4.29 3.00 -3.17
C ALA A 44 3.99 4.40 -2.62
N VAL A 45 2.94 4.51 -1.79
CA VAL A 45 2.60 5.77 -1.12
C VAL A 45 3.73 6.23 -0.20
N TYR A 46 4.31 5.33 0.59
CA TYR A 46 5.45 5.67 1.44
C TYR A 46 6.73 6.00 0.65
N PHE A 47 6.91 5.41 -0.53
CA PHE A 47 8.05 5.72 -1.40
C PHE A 47 7.99 7.15 -1.96
N TYR A 48 6.82 7.59 -2.44
CA TYR A 48 6.68 8.92 -3.06
C TYR A 48 6.41 10.05 -2.07
N ALA A 49 5.89 9.75 -0.88
CA ALA A 49 5.53 10.79 0.08
C ALA A 49 6.65 11.82 0.35
N PRO A 50 7.95 11.44 0.51
CA PRO A 50 9.00 12.43 0.74
C PRO A 50 9.19 13.42 -0.41
N THR A 51 9.24 12.90 -1.64
CA THR A 51 9.41 13.71 -2.85
C THR A 51 8.31 14.76 -3.01
N ILE A 52 7.05 14.37 -2.80
CA ILE A 52 5.91 15.28 -2.97
C ILE A 52 5.91 16.38 -1.92
N PHE A 53 6.30 16.06 -0.68
CA PHE A 53 6.39 17.04 0.38
C PHE A 53 7.51 18.06 0.13
N GLU A 54 8.65 17.64 -0.39
CA GLU A 54 9.73 18.56 -0.78
C GLU A 54 9.26 19.56 -1.85
N GLN A 55 8.50 19.09 -2.84
CA GLN A 55 7.97 19.93 -3.92
C GLN A 55 6.85 20.88 -3.48
N SER A 56 6.10 20.52 -2.43
CA SER A 56 5.06 21.39 -1.87
C SER A 56 5.60 22.67 -1.19
N GLY A 57 6.92 22.83 -1.09
CA GLY A 57 7.55 24.03 -0.53
C GLY A 57 7.43 24.16 0.98
N VAL A 58 7.01 23.10 1.68
CA VAL A 58 6.86 23.06 3.14
C VAL A 58 8.23 22.90 3.82
N GLY A 59 9.07 23.95 3.75
CA GLY A 59 10.20 24.29 4.64
C GLY A 59 11.32 23.26 4.88
N THR A 60 12.59 23.70 4.85
CA THR A 60 13.86 22.92 4.90
C THR A 60 14.10 21.86 6.01
N ASN A 61 13.13 21.57 6.89
CA ASN A 61 13.07 20.40 7.80
C ASN A 61 12.03 19.33 7.34
N VAL A 62 11.79 19.27 6.02
CA VAL A 62 10.64 18.63 5.35
C VAL A 62 10.44 17.14 5.71
N ALA A 63 11.50 16.33 5.67
CA ALA A 63 11.37 14.88 5.82
C ALA A 63 10.88 14.45 7.22
N PHE A 64 11.33 15.15 8.28
CA PHE A 64 10.86 14.90 9.63
C PHE A 64 9.42 15.37 9.84
N ALA A 65 9.05 16.54 9.30
CA ALA A 65 7.69 17.07 9.39
C ALA A 65 6.68 16.17 8.66
N GLN A 66 7.05 15.64 7.50
CA GLN A 66 6.26 14.69 6.73
C GLN A 66 6.01 13.38 7.49
N ALA A 67 7.08 12.69 7.92
CA ALA A 67 6.95 11.42 8.63
C ALA A 67 6.10 11.61 9.91
N THR A 68 6.26 12.75 10.58
CA THR A 68 5.45 13.15 11.72
C THR A 68 3.98 13.36 11.34
N LEU A 69 3.68 14.10 10.26
CA LEU A 69 2.30 14.36 9.84
C LEU A 69 1.57 13.08 9.42
N ILE A 70 2.23 12.23 8.62
CA ILE A 70 1.73 10.90 8.25
C ILE A 70 1.46 10.07 9.51
N GLY A 71 2.37 10.08 10.48
CA GLY A 71 2.21 9.42 11.78
C GLY A 71 1.01 9.95 12.58
N ILE A 72 0.84 11.27 12.65
CA ILE A 72 -0.29 11.92 13.34
C ILE A 72 -1.62 11.54 12.69
N ILE A 73 -1.71 11.63 11.36
CA ILE A 73 -2.91 11.24 10.61
C ILE A 73 -3.23 9.77 10.87
N ASN A 74 -2.23 8.90 10.82
CA ASN A 74 -2.41 7.48 11.10
C ASN A 74 -2.98 7.25 12.51
N ILE A 75 -2.42 7.90 13.53
CA ILE A 75 -2.91 7.80 14.92
C ILE A 75 -4.36 8.30 15.04
N ILE A 76 -4.64 9.50 14.52
CA ILE A 76 -5.98 10.10 14.61
C ILE A 76 -7.02 9.20 13.95
N PHE A 77 -6.79 8.78 12.71
CA PHE A 77 -7.75 7.95 11.97
C PHE A 77 -7.87 6.54 12.54
N THR A 78 -6.80 5.99 13.12
CA THR A 78 -6.87 4.72 13.87
C THR A 78 -7.75 4.86 15.11
N VAL A 79 -7.65 5.95 15.88
CA VAL A 79 -8.54 6.22 17.03
C VAL A 79 -9.99 6.39 16.57
N VAL A 80 -10.22 7.15 15.50
CA VAL A 80 -11.55 7.32 14.91
C VAL A 80 -12.13 5.96 14.49
N ALA A 81 -11.33 5.10 13.87
CA ALA A 81 -11.75 3.74 13.51
C ALA A 81 -12.18 2.93 14.74
N MET A 82 -11.38 2.94 15.80
CA MET A 82 -11.67 2.22 17.04
C MET A 82 -12.97 2.71 17.70
N VAL A 83 -13.25 4.02 17.68
CA VAL A 83 -14.51 4.55 18.23
C VAL A 83 -15.72 4.18 17.36
N LEU A 84 -15.53 4.11 16.04
CA LEU A 84 -16.61 3.82 15.11
C LEU A 84 -16.84 2.33 14.86
N ILE A 85 -15.90 1.45 15.19
CA ILE A 85 -16.00 0.01 14.92
C ILE A 85 -17.21 -0.64 15.55
N ASP A 86 -17.58 -0.21 16.76
CA ASP A 86 -18.73 -0.72 17.48
C ASP A 86 -20.03 -0.01 17.08
N ARG A 87 -19.94 1.19 16.50
CA ARG A 87 -21.11 1.96 16.03
C ARG A 87 -21.53 1.58 14.62
N LEU A 88 -20.61 1.54 13.67
CA LEU A 88 -20.90 1.27 12.25
C LEU A 88 -20.79 -0.23 11.90
N GLY A 89 -19.97 -0.99 12.62
CA GLY A 89 -19.67 -2.38 12.26
C GLY A 89 -18.46 -2.47 11.34
N ARG A 90 -17.95 -3.70 11.18
CA ARG A 90 -16.63 -3.95 10.57
C ARG A 90 -16.72 -3.88 9.05
N ARG A 91 -17.77 -4.45 8.46
CA ARG A 91 -17.97 -4.49 7.00
C ARG A 91 -18.12 -3.09 6.40
N PRO A 92 -19.01 -2.20 6.88
CA PRO A 92 -19.14 -0.83 6.37
C PRO A 92 -17.85 -0.03 6.48
N LEU A 93 -17.14 -0.13 7.61
CA LEU A 93 -15.85 0.55 7.79
C LEU A 93 -14.80 0.03 6.80
N LEU A 94 -14.74 -1.29 6.60
CA LEU A 94 -13.84 -1.89 5.63
C LEU A 94 -14.11 -1.35 4.22
N MET A 95 -15.39 -1.30 3.82
CA MET A 95 -15.82 -0.83 2.50
C MET A 95 -15.56 0.68 2.30
N ILE A 96 -15.86 1.51 3.30
CA ILE A 96 -15.61 2.96 3.24
C ILE A 96 -14.11 3.22 3.11
N GLY A 97 -13.28 2.54 3.90
CA GLY A 97 -11.83 2.71 3.81
C GLY A 97 -11.26 2.22 2.48
N LEU A 98 -11.71 1.08 1.96
CA LEU A 98 -11.30 0.61 0.64
C LEU A 98 -11.71 1.58 -0.47
N ALA A 99 -12.94 2.09 -0.45
CA ALA A 99 -13.41 3.09 -1.41
C ALA A 99 -12.58 4.39 -1.33
N GLY A 100 -12.29 4.86 -0.12
CA GLY A 100 -11.45 6.03 0.12
C GLY A 100 -10.01 5.83 -0.34
N VAL A 101 -9.43 4.65 -0.11
CA VAL A 101 -8.11 4.27 -0.63
C VAL A 101 -8.10 4.26 -2.16
N ILE A 102 -9.08 3.62 -2.81
CA ILE A 102 -9.20 3.58 -4.28
C ILE A 102 -9.24 4.99 -4.87
N LEU A 103 -10.08 5.86 -4.31
CA LEU A 103 -10.22 7.24 -4.75
C LEU A 103 -8.92 8.02 -4.55
N SER A 104 -8.29 7.87 -3.38
CA SER A 104 -7.05 8.55 -3.04
C SER A 104 -5.88 8.14 -3.94
N THR A 105 -5.74 6.85 -4.20
CA THR A 105 -4.73 6.32 -5.14
C THR A 105 -5.02 6.77 -6.57
N ALA A 106 -6.29 6.83 -7.00
CA ALA A 106 -6.66 7.33 -8.31
C ALA A 106 -6.37 8.83 -8.47
N VAL A 107 -6.60 9.64 -7.42
CA VAL A 107 -6.24 11.07 -7.38
C VAL A 107 -4.73 11.24 -7.47
N ALA A 108 -3.95 10.46 -6.73
CA ALA A 108 -2.49 10.47 -6.85
C ALA A 108 -2.03 10.10 -8.28
N GLY A 109 -2.60 9.04 -8.86
CA GLY A 109 -2.31 8.63 -10.25
C GLY A 109 -2.67 9.71 -11.28
N TYR A 110 -3.77 10.43 -11.06
CA TYR A 110 -4.16 11.58 -11.89
C TYR A 110 -3.22 12.78 -11.73
N GLY A 111 -2.70 13.02 -10.52
CA GLY A 111 -1.65 14.01 -10.30
C GLY A 111 -0.35 13.66 -11.02
N PHE A 112 0.11 12.40 -10.92
CA PHE A 112 1.28 11.93 -11.68
C PHE A 112 1.08 11.94 -13.19
N ARG A 113 -0.16 11.82 -13.69
CA ARG A 113 -0.46 11.91 -15.12
C ARG A 113 -0.28 13.33 -15.67
N GLN A 114 -0.40 14.34 -14.83
CA GLN A 114 -0.18 15.75 -15.20
C GLN A 114 1.27 16.19 -14.93
N ALA A 115 2.12 15.28 -14.45
CA ALA A 115 3.51 15.56 -14.16
C ALA A 115 4.30 15.82 -15.44
N THR A 116 5.07 16.89 -15.42
CA THR A 116 6.12 17.13 -16.42
C THR A 116 7.49 16.92 -15.77
N TYR A 117 8.48 16.56 -16.57
CA TYR A 117 9.83 16.31 -16.11
C TYR A 117 10.80 17.18 -16.89
N GLU A 118 11.48 18.10 -16.22
CA GLU A 118 12.47 19.00 -16.81
C GLU A 118 13.68 19.17 -15.90
N LEU A 119 14.87 18.88 -16.43
CA LEU A 119 16.12 19.13 -15.72
C LEU A 119 16.51 20.60 -15.84
N THR A 120 16.59 21.29 -14.71
CA THR A 120 17.05 22.68 -14.64
C THR A 120 18.45 22.77 -14.02
N GLU A 121 19.24 23.79 -14.39
CA GLU A 121 20.58 23.99 -13.81
C GLU A 121 20.59 24.11 -12.27
N PRO A 122 19.62 24.78 -11.62
CA PRO A 122 19.53 24.80 -10.15
C PRO A 122 19.32 23.40 -9.56
N ALA A 123 18.52 22.55 -10.21
CA ALA A 123 18.26 21.18 -9.76
C ALA A 123 19.53 20.31 -9.78
N LEU A 124 20.45 20.56 -10.72
CA LEU A 124 21.75 19.87 -10.83
C LEU A 124 22.78 20.34 -9.80
N SER A 125 22.60 21.55 -9.25
CA SER A 125 23.55 22.12 -8.28
C SER A 125 23.55 21.41 -6.92
N GLY A 126 22.44 20.76 -6.56
CA GLY A 126 22.29 19.98 -5.33
C GLY A 126 22.65 18.49 -5.43
N LEU A 127 22.96 17.98 -6.63
CA LEU A 127 23.34 16.59 -6.86
C LEU A 127 24.86 16.41 -6.67
N SER A 128 25.27 15.23 -6.17
CA SER A 128 26.66 14.93 -5.83
C SER A 128 27.61 15.12 -7.02
N ALA A 129 28.88 15.41 -6.73
CA ALA A 129 29.94 15.61 -7.73
C ALA A 129 30.26 14.36 -8.58
N GLU A 130 29.60 13.23 -8.31
CA GLU A 130 29.78 11.95 -8.99
C GLU A 130 28.91 11.81 -10.25
N VAL A 131 27.89 12.67 -10.42
CA VAL A 131 27.06 12.66 -11.62
C VAL A 131 27.81 13.34 -12.77
N ASP A 132 28.00 12.63 -13.89
CA ASP A 132 28.57 13.20 -15.11
C ASP A 132 27.66 14.30 -15.68
N ARG A 133 27.94 15.55 -15.28
CA ARG A 133 27.17 16.72 -15.71
C ARG A 133 27.27 16.95 -17.21
N GLN A 134 28.38 16.58 -17.83
CA GLN A 134 28.57 16.75 -19.27
C GLN A 134 27.64 15.83 -20.05
N ALA A 135 27.42 14.61 -19.55
CA ALA A 135 26.44 13.67 -20.12
C ALA A 135 24.99 14.18 -20.02
N LEU A 136 24.67 15.03 -19.03
CA LEU A 136 23.32 15.56 -18.80
C LEU A 136 23.02 16.87 -19.55
N GLU A 137 24.02 17.57 -20.08
CA GLU A 137 23.84 18.82 -20.85
C GLU A 137 22.73 18.74 -21.92
N PRO A 138 22.59 17.65 -22.71
CA PRO A 138 21.54 17.55 -23.73
C PRO A 138 20.12 17.44 -23.18
N LEU A 139 19.96 17.19 -21.88
CA LEU A 139 18.68 17.02 -21.21
C LEU A 139 18.24 18.27 -20.44
N ILE A 140 19.14 19.24 -20.24
CA ILE A 140 18.84 20.48 -19.53
C ILE A 140 17.87 21.33 -20.37
N GLY A 141 16.76 21.77 -19.76
CA GLY A 141 15.74 22.58 -20.42
C GLY A 141 14.82 21.80 -21.38
N ARG A 142 14.96 20.47 -21.44
CA ARG A 142 14.07 19.61 -22.23
C ARG A 142 12.96 19.07 -21.33
N ALA A 143 11.73 19.50 -21.60
CA ALA A 143 10.53 18.98 -20.93
C ALA A 143 10.11 17.61 -21.50
N PHE A 144 9.65 16.73 -20.61
CA PHE A 144 9.04 15.44 -20.92
C PHE A 144 7.67 15.36 -20.26
N ASP A 145 6.68 14.82 -20.98
CA ASP A 145 5.29 14.70 -20.51
C ASP A 145 5.05 13.49 -19.60
N ASP A 146 6.04 12.60 -19.46
CA ASP A 146 5.96 11.41 -18.61
C ASP A 146 7.33 10.99 -18.07
N ASP A 147 7.30 10.18 -16.99
CA ASP A 147 8.52 9.73 -16.31
C ASP A 147 9.31 8.71 -17.13
N LEU A 148 8.66 7.97 -18.02
CA LEU A 148 9.30 6.94 -18.85
C LEU A 148 10.20 7.56 -19.91
N GLY A 149 9.71 8.58 -20.61
CA GLY A 149 10.44 9.35 -21.60
C GLY A 149 11.68 9.97 -20.97
N PHE A 150 11.52 10.56 -19.79
CA PHE A 150 12.63 11.12 -19.01
C PHE A 150 13.64 10.05 -18.60
N LYS A 151 13.21 8.91 -18.01
CA LYS A 151 14.09 7.80 -17.61
C LYS A 151 14.84 7.17 -18.79
N ARG A 152 14.20 7.05 -19.95
CA ARG A 152 14.86 6.57 -21.18
C ARG A 152 15.94 7.55 -21.63
N ALA A 153 15.67 8.84 -21.59
CA ALA A 153 16.64 9.88 -21.95
C ALA A 153 17.82 9.90 -20.96
N LEU A 154 17.56 9.75 -19.66
CA LEU A 154 18.60 9.58 -18.64
C LEU A 154 19.47 8.35 -18.89
N THR A 155 18.85 7.22 -19.26
CA THR A 155 19.59 5.98 -19.54
C THR A 155 20.45 6.11 -20.79
N GLN A 156 20.00 6.86 -21.80
CA GLN A 156 20.79 7.16 -22.99
C GLN A 156 21.98 8.08 -22.69
N ALA A 157 21.83 9.02 -21.75
CA ALA A 157 22.88 9.94 -21.34
C ALA A 157 23.91 9.29 -20.41
N LEU A 158 23.46 8.64 -19.33
CA LEU A 158 24.30 8.14 -18.24
C LEU A 158 24.67 6.65 -18.35
N GLY A 159 24.09 5.94 -19.32
CA GLY A 159 24.14 4.48 -19.37
C GLY A 159 23.27 3.80 -18.30
N GLU A 160 23.13 2.48 -18.37
CA GLU A 160 22.27 1.73 -17.44
C GLU A 160 22.71 1.84 -15.98
N GLN A 161 24.02 1.84 -15.72
CA GLN A 161 24.54 1.87 -14.36
C GLN A 161 24.32 3.25 -13.72
N GLY A 162 24.65 4.33 -14.43
CA GLY A 162 24.43 5.70 -13.95
C GLY A 162 22.95 6.02 -13.76
N ALA A 163 22.08 5.52 -14.63
CA ALA A 163 20.63 5.67 -14.46
C ALA A 163 20.08 4.88 -13.26
N ARG A 164 20.63 3.71 -12.93
CA ARG A 164 20.22 2.96 -11.72
C ARG A 164 20.70 3.63 -10.44
N GLU A 165 21.90 4.19 -10.44
CA GLU A 165 22.50 4.81 -9.26
C GLU A 165 21.91 6.21 -8.99
N HIS A 166 21.70 7.02 -10.03
CA HIS A 166 21.30 8.42 -9.88
C HIS A 166 19.90 8.76 -10.43
N GLY A 167 19.27 7.85 -11.17
CA GLY A 167 18.02 8.14 -11.87
C GLY A 167 16.85 8.50 -10.96
N ALA A 168 16.77 7.91 -9.76
CA ALA A 168 15.73 8.27 -8.78
C ALA A 168 15.87 9.72 -8.31
N ALA A 169 17.08 10.15 -7.92
CA ALA A 169 17.37 11.51 -7.50
C ALA A 169 17.17 12.52 -8.63
N LEU A 170 17.59 12.18 -9.86
CA LEU A 170 17.38 13.01 -11.04
C LEU A 170 15.90 13.14 -11.40
N THR A 171 15.13 12.06 -11.31
CA THR A 171 13.68 12.09 -11.54
C THR A 171 12.96 12.93 -10.48
N GLN A 172 13.37 12.82 -9.22
CA GLN A 172 12.85 13.64 -8.13
C GLN A 172 13.19 15.12 -8.28
N ALA A 173 14.37 15.44 -8.80
CA ALA A 173 14.80 16.81 -9.04
C ALA A 173 14.15 17.44 -10.28
N ALA A 174 13.75 16.62 -11.25
CA ALA A 174 13.20 17.07 -12.53
C ALA A 174 11.66 17.15 -12.56
N ILE A 175 10.97 16.43 -11.67
CA ILE A 175 9.51 16.38 -11.69
C ILE A 175 8.90 17.72 -11.24
N ASP A 176 8.02 18.25 -12.07
CA ASP A 176 7.14 19.37 -11.79
C ASP A 176 5.69 18.88 -11.85
N ILE A 177 4.98 19.05 -10.74
CA ILE A 177 3.61 18.58 -10.51
C ILE A 177 2.88 19.56 -9.62
N ASP A 178 1.55 19.55 -9.67
CA ASP A 178 0.74 20.16 -8.60
C ASP A 178 0.93 19.35 -7.31
N PRO A 179 1.71 19.87 -6.34
CA PRO A 179 2.03 19.11 -5.16
C PRO A 179 0.82 18.98 -4.24
N ALA A 180 -0.14 19.92 -4.30
CA ALA A 180 -1.34 19.87 -3.45
C ALA A 180 -2.24 18.71 -3.84
N LEU A 181 -2.42 18.46 -5.15
CA LEU A 181 -3.25 17.37 -5.65
C LEU A 181 -2.69 15.99 -5.24
N VAL A 182 -1.39 15.76 -5.45
CA VAL A 182 -0.76 14.49 -5.08
C VAL A 182 -0.69 14.33 -3.56
N LEU A 183 -0.44 15.42 -2.82
CA LEU A 183 -0.43 15.41 -1.37
C LEU A 183 -1.81 15.04 -0.79
N VAL A 184 -2.90 15.58 -1.34
CA VAL A 184 -4.27 15.18 -0.95
C VAL A 184 -4.50 13.69 -1.21
N GLY A 185 -4.04 13.17 -2.35
CA GLY A 185 -4.10 11.74 -2.66
C GLY A 185 -3.32 10.88 -1.64
N ILE A 186 -2.08 11.25 -1.33
CA ILE A 186 -1.22 10.51 -0.39
C ILE A 186 -1.77 10.57 1.03
N LEU A 187 -2.13 11.74 1.54
CA LEU A 187 -2.66 11.90 2.89
C LEU A 187 -4.05 11.29 3.04
N GLY A 188 -4.90 11.41 2.01
CA GLY A 188 -6.18 10.73 1.92
C GLY A 188 -6.01 9.21 1.98
N PHE A 189 -5.05 8.66 1.23
CA PHE A 189 -4.73 7.24 1.29
C PHE A 189 -4.37 6.80 2.71
N VAL A 190 -3.43 7.51 3.36
CA VAL A 190 -2.99 7.19 4.72
C VAL A 190 -4.17 7.24 5.70
N ALA A 191 -5.01 8.27 5.60
CA ALA A 191 -6.18 8.43 6.45
C ALA A 191 -7.18 7.28 6.30
N PHE A 192 -7.58 6.95 5.07
CA PHE A 192 -8.54 5.87 4.80
C PHE A 192 -7.98 4.48 5.08
N PHE A 193 -6.68 4.28 4.87
CA PHE A 193 -5.99 3.05 5.22
C PHE A 193 -5.96 2.85 6.75
N ALA A 194 -5.54 3.87 7.49
CA ALA A 194 -5.53 3.88 8.96
C ALA A 194 -6.93 3.72 9.57
N PHE A 195 -7.95 4.25 8.89
CA PHE A 195 -9.34 4.12 9.29
C PHE A 195 -9.91 2.69 9.18
N SER A 196 -9.32 1.84 8.33
CA SER A 196 -9.96 0.59 7.91
C SER A 196 -8.99 -0.57 7.83
N LEU A 197 -8.15 -0.60 6.79
CA LEU A 197 -7.25 -1.71 6.48
C LEU A 197 -6.19 -1.94 7.56
N GLY A 198 -5.92 -0.95 8.43
CA GLY A 198 -5.14 -1.14 9.64
C GLY A 198 -5.93 -1.89 10.73
N PRO A 199 -6.64 -1.18 11.62
CA PRO A 199 -7.22 -1.77 12.84
C PRO A 199 -8.43 -2.67 12.56
N VAL A 200 -9.36 -2.25 11.69
CA VAL A 200 -10.63 -2.97 11.46
C VAL A 200 -10.37 -4.33 10.80
N TYR A 201 -9.41 -4.39 9.89
CA TYR A 201 -8.95 -5.63 9.26
C TYR A 201 -8.49 -6.66 10.30
N TRP A 202 -7.59 -6.29 11.23
CA TRP A 202 -7.09 -7.23 12.23
C TRP A 202 -8.17 -7.66 13.24
N CYS A 203 -9.06 -6.75 13.63
CA CYS A 203 -10.23 -7.08 14.45
C CYS A 203 -11.12 -8.10 13.73
N LEU A 204 -11.44 -7.84 12.46
CA LEU A 204 -12.27 -8.73 11.65
C LEU A 204 -11.67 -10.14 11.54
N LEU A 205 -10.37 -10.27 11.29
CA LEU A 205 -9.73 -11.58 11.24
C LEU A 205 -9.88 -12.34 12.56
N SER A 206 -9.78 -11.64 13.70
CA SER A 206 -9.96 -12.28 15.00
C SER A 206 -11.41 -12.73 15.28
N GLU A 207 -12.40 -12.08 14.64
CA GLU A 207 -13.82 -12.38 14.76
C GLU A 207 -14.29 -13.51 13.84
N ILE A 208 -13.77 -13.61 12.60
CA ILE A 208 -14.20 -14.61 11.62
C ILE A 208 -13.62 -16.01 11.87
N PHE A 209 -12.50 -16.11 12.60
CA PHE A 209 -11.86 -17.39 12.91
C PHE A 209 -12.27 -17.93 14.29
N PRO A 210 -12.67 -19.21 14.39
CA PRO A 210 -12.98 -19.85 15.67
C PRO A 210 -11.81 -19.82 16.64
N THR A 211 -12.10 -19.70 17.92
CA THR A 211 -11.09 -19.54 18.99
C THR A 211 -10.04 -20.66 19.01
N ARG A 212 -10.42 -21.90 18.64
CA ARG A 212 -9.51 -23.06 18.61
C ARG A 212 -8.38 -22.96 17.57
N VAL A 213 -8.65 -22.32 16.42
CA VAL A 213 -7.74 -22.25 15.25
C VAL A 213 -7.31 -20.83 14.93
N ARG A 214 -7.81 -19.81 15.66
CA ARG A 214 -7.55 -18.39 15.41
C ARG A 214 -6.07 -18.07 15.26
N GLY A 215 -5.23 -18.50 16.21
CA GLY A 215 -3.78 -18.24 16.15
C GLY A 215 -3.13 -18.79 14.87
N PRO A 216 -3.24 -20.11 14.59
CA PRO A 216 -2.77 -20.71 13.35
C PRO A 216 -3.35 -20.06 12.07
N ALA A 217 -4.63 -19.72 12.06
CA ALA A 217 -5.28 -19.07 10.92
C ALA A 217 -4.70 -17.66 10.66
N LEU A 218 -4.52 -16.86 11.71
CA LEU A 218 -3.87 -15.55 11.62
C LEU A 218 -2.43 -15.66 11.11
N ALA A 219 -1.69 -16.72 11.49
CA ALA A 219 -0.35 -16.96 10.98
C ALA A 219 -0.36 -17.28 9.47
N VAL A 220 -1.30 -18.12 9.00
CA VAL A 220 -1.48 -18.40 7.57
C VAL A 220 -1.83 -17.13 6.80
N VAL A 221 -2.82 -16.36 7.26
CA VAL A 221 -3.20 -15.09 6.64
C VAL A 221 -2.03 -14.09 6.65
N GLY A 222 -1.28 -14.03 7.74
CA GLY A 222 -0.06 -13.23 7.86
C GLY A 222 1.03 -13.63 6.88
N LEU A 223 1.18 -14.92 6.57
CA LEU A 223 2.10 -15.39 5.53
C LEU A 223 1.69 -14.89 4.14
N PHE A 224 0.40 -14.95 3.80
CA PHE A 224 -0.11 -14.38 2.54
C PHE A 224 0.06 -12.87 2.48
N ASN A 225 -0.16 -12.18 3.60
CA ASN A 225 0.08 -10.75 3.72
C ASN A 225 1.55 -10.41 3.44
N ALA A 226 2.48 -11.05 4.15
CA ALA A 226 3.91 -10.83 3.98
C ALA A 226 4.39 -11.21 2.57
N GLY A 227 3.90 -12.33 2.02
CA GLY A 227 4.18 -12.75 0.66
C GLY A 227 3.69 -11.75 -0.38
N THR A 228 2.48 -11.21 -0.21
CA THR A 228 1.96 -10.15 -1.09
C THR A 228 2.78 -8.87 -0.94
N SER A 229 3.15 -8.50 0.28
CA SER A 229 4.03 -7.34 0.53
C SER A 229 5.37 -7.46 -0.19
N PHE A 230 5.99 -8.65 -0.12
CA PHE A 230 7.23 -8.95 -0.83
C PHE A 230 7.04 -8.87 -2.34
N LEU A 231 5.98 -9.49 -2.89
CA LEU A 231 5.71 -9.47 -4.32
C LEU A 231 5.48 -8.05 -4.83
N VAL A 232 4.67 -7.25 -4.14
CA VAL A 232 4.44 -5.84 -4.49
C VAL A 232 5.76 -5.07 -4.48
N GLN A 233 6.59 -5.19 -3.44
CA GLN A 233 7.88 -4.49 -3.39
C GLN A 233 8.87 -4.96 -4.44
N PHE A 234 8.85 -6.25 -4.78
CA PHE A 234 9.71 -6.82 -5.82
C PHE A 234 9.29 -6.37 -7.22
N ILE A 235 7.97 -6.31 -7.48
CA ILE A 235 7.39 -5.94 -8.77
C ILE A 235 7.39 -4.42 -8.97
N PHE A 236 7.28 -3.64 -7.89
CA PHE A 236 7.14 -2.18 -7.94
C PHE A 236 8.24 -1.47 -8.75
N PRO A 237 9.55 -1.76 -8.59
CA PRO A 237 10.59 -1.17 -9.43
C PRO A 237 10.39 -1.47 -10.92
N TRP A 238 9.92 -2.67 -11.26
CA TRP A 238 9.63 -3.05 -12.64
C TRP A 238 8.40 -2.30 -13.20
N GLU A 239 7.36 -2.10 -12.38
CA GLU A 239 6.20 -1.28 -12.74
C GLU A 239 6.62 0.17 -13.01
N LEU A 240 7.46 0.75 -12.15
CA LEU A 240 7.96 2.11 -12.34
C LEU A 240 8.87 2.26 -13.56
N ALA A 241 9.59 1.21 -13.95
CA ALA A 241 10.44 1.24 -15.14
C ALA A 241 9.66 1.02 -16.45
N SER A 242 8.58 0.22 -16.39
CA SER A 242 7.88 -0.27 -17.59
C SER A 242 6.54 0.42 -17.84
N LEU A 243 5.82 0.79 -16.78
CA LEU A 243 4.48 1.39 -16.82
C LEU A 243 4.51 2.88 -16.46
N GLY A 244 5.38 3.25 -15.53
CA GLY A 244 5.53 4.61 -15.04
C GLY A 244 4.66 4.92 -13.83
N ASN A 245 4.83 6.11 -13.29
CA ASN A 245 4.21 6.50 -12.01
C ASN A 245 2.69 6.47 -12.11
N ALA A 246 2.12 7.20 -13.07
CA ALA A 246 0.67 7.33 -13.21
C ALA A 246 -0.03 5.98 -13.41
N ALA A 247 0.48 5.16 -14.35
CA ALA A 247 -0.09 3.85 -14.64
C ALA A 247 -0.01 2.90 -13.44
N THR A 248 1.12 2.91 -12.70
CA THR A 248 1.31 2.08 -11.50
C THR A 248 0.26 2.39 -10.43
N PHE A 249 0.00 3.67 -10.15
CA PHE A 249 -1.05 4.06 -9.20
C PHE A 249 -2.46 3.67 -9.68
N PHE A 250 -2.76 3.76 -10.98
CA PHE A 250 -4.03 3.28 -11.52
C PHE A 250 -4.18 1.75 -11.42
N VAL A 251 -3.09 0.99 -11.58
CA VAL A 251 -3.08 -0.47 -11.37
C VAL A 251 -3.43 -0.80 -9.91
N TYR A 252 -2.82 -0.13 -8.93
CA TYR A 252 -3.16 -0.32 -7.51
C TYR A 252 -4.60 0.11 -7.17
N SER A 253 -5.09 1.18 -7.79
CA SER A 253 -6.50 1.57 -7.69
C SER A 253 -7.41 0.46 -8.24
N GLY A 254 -7.05 -0.14 -9.38
CA GLY A 254 -7.76 -1.29 -9.97
C GLY A 254 -7.79 -2.52 -9.06
N PHE A 255 -6.66 -2.89 -8.45
CA PHE A 255 -6.64 -3.95 -7.43
C PHE A 255 -7.54 -3.62 -6.23
N GLY A 256 -7.57 -2.35 -5.81
CA GLY A 256 -8.49 -1.87 -4.79
C GLY A 256 -9.96 -2.09 -5.17
N VAL A 257 -10.35 -1.79 -6.41
CA VAL A 257 -11.73 -2.02 -6.90
C VAL A 257 -12.09 -3.50 -6.88
N VAL A 258 -11.19 -4.36 -7.34
CA VAL A 258 -11.39 -5.82 -7.29
C VAL A 258 -11.57 -6.28 -5.84
N ALA A 259 -10.73 -5.81 -4.92
CA ALA A 259 -10.85 -6.12 -3.50
C ALA A 259 -12.16 -5.62 -2.90
N LEU A 260 -12.60 -4.40 -3.22
CA LEU A 260 -13.87 -3.83 -2.76
C LEU A 260 -15.05 -4.67 -3.22
N VAL A 261 -15.07 -5.12 -4.47
CA VAL A 261 -16.14 -5.97 -5.01
C VAL A 261 -16.14 -7.35 -4.33
N LEU A 262 -14.98 -8.01 -4.24
CA LEU A 262 -14.86 -9.33 -3.66
C LEU A 262 -15.24 -9.34 -2.17
N LEU A 263 -14.69 -8.41 -1.40
CA LEU A 263 -14.99 -8.30 0.03
C LEU A 263 -16.42 -7.78 0.26
N GLY A 264 -16.92 -6.88 -0.57
CA GLY A 264 -18.32 -6.44 -0.52
C GLY A 264 -19.31 -7.59 -0.71
N TRP A 265 -18.97 -8.57 -1.54
CA TRP A 265 -19.79 -9.75 -1.80
C TRP A 265 -19.61 -10.87 -0.77
N LEU A 266 -18.37 -11.15 -0.36
CA LEU A 266 -18.04 -12.31 0.48
C LEU A 266 -18.14 -12.03 1.99
N LEU A 267 -17.91 -10.78 2.43
CA LEU A 267 -17.81 -10.45 3.84
C LEU A 267 -19.21 -10.26 4.46
N PRO A 268 -19.65 -11.12 5.41
CA PRO A 268 -20.84 -10.84 6.18
C PRO A 268 -20.59 -9.76 7.24
N GLU A 269 -21.66 -9.09 7.68
CA GLU A 269 -21.55 -8.22 8.86
C GLU A 269 -21.30 -9.03 10.13
N THR A 270 -20.30 -8.61 10.91
CA THR A 270 -19.89 -9.23 12.17
C THR A 270 -20.40 -8.50 13.40
N LYS A 271 -20.88 -7.26 13.25
CA LYS A 271 -21.40 -6.46 14.37
C LYS A 271 -22.54 -7.17 15.11
N GLY A 272 -22.39 -7.27 16.43
CA GLY A 272 -23.46 -7.72 17.34
C GLY A 272 -23.73 -9.22 17.32
N LYS A 273 -22.91 -10.01 16.60
CA LYS A 273 -23.00 -11.47 16.58
C LYS A 273 -22.02 -12.09 17.55
N SER A 274 -22.41 -13.19 18.18
CA SER A 274 -21.48 -13.99 18.97
C SER A 274 -20.47 -14.69 18.04
N LEU A 275 -19.32 -15.12 18.60
CA LEU A 275 -18.34 -15.91 17.84
C LEU A 275 -18.95 -17.24 17.36
N GLU A 276 -19.89 -17.80 18.12
CA GLU A 276 -20.58 -19.06 17.82
C GLU A 276 -21.60 -18.87 16.68
N GLU A 277 -22.31 -17.73 16.63
CA GLU A 277 -23.21 -17.37 15.53
C GLU A 277 -22.43 -17.11 14.23
N LEU A 278 -21.25 -16.46 14.33
CA LEU A 278 -20.36 -16.27 13.20
C LEU A 278 -19.79 -17.60 12.70
N GLU A 279 -19.41 -18.49 13.61
CA GLU A 279 -19.01 -19.85 13.27
C GLU A 279 -20.13 -20.58 12.53
N ALA A 280 -21.37 -20.58 13.04
CA ALA A 280 -22.50 -21.23 12.36
C ALA A 280 -22.82 -20.65 10.95
N VAL A 281 -22.57 -19.36 10.73
CA VAL A 281 -22.81 -18.70 9.43
C VAL A 281 -21.66 -18.94 8.44
N LEU A 282 -20.42 -18.95 8.93
CA LEU A 282 -19.22 -18.99 8.11
C LEU A 282 -18.65 -20.40 7.94
N VAL A 283 -18.93 -21.29 8.89
CA VAL A 283 -18.44 -22.65 8.97
C VAL A 283 -19.61 -23.57 8.63
N ARG A 284 -19.56 -24.17 7.44
CA ARG A 284 -20.54 -25.21 7.08
C ARG A 284 -20.26 -26.43 7.94
N ASP A 285 -21.27 -26.89 8.67
CA ASP A 285 -21.27 -28.20 9.30
C ASP A 285 -20.94 -29.24 8.23
N GLY A 286 -19.78 -29.90 8.40
CA GLY A 286 -19.28 -30.95 7.52
C GLY A 286 -19.92 -32.28 7.85
#